data_AF-A0A961AHT7-F1
#
_entry.id   AF-A0A961AHT7-F1
#
_cell.length_a   1.000
_cell.length_b   1.000
_cell.length_c   1.000
_cell.angle_alpha   90.00
_cell.angle_beta   90.00
_cell.angle_gamma   90.00
#
_symmetry.space_group_name_H-M   'P 1'
#
loop_
_entity.id
_entity.type
_entity.pdbx_description
1 polymer ?
#
loop_
_entity_poly.entity_id
_entity_poly.type
_entity_poly.pdbx_seq_one_letter_code
_entity_poly.pdbx_strand_id
1 'polypeptide(L)'
;MHIEEPPPPPGPASQLREWVRALALYGEARGRLLQIETREASGRAAGIGIAGAIGLAAVVIAWLLAAPALVWIISQRIGWHWSRVALTGAGLHLLIGLLFLLIAKIRLRRWRPFEASLDELRRDRDSLTQTTSHPTDAP
;
A
#
# COMPACT_ATOMS: atom_id res chain seq x y z
N MET A 1 49.29 2.61 -53.57
CA MET A 1 48.17 1.77 -53.14
C MET A 1 48.20 1.75 -51.61
N HIS A 2 47.52 2.70 -50.97
CA HIS A 2 47.48 2.82 -49.50
C HIS A 2 46.42 1.84 -49.01
N ILE A 3 46.83 0.82 -48.28
CA ILE A 3 45.89 -0.09 -47.59
C ILE A 3 45.54 0.64 -46.29
N GLU A 4 44.34 1.21 -46.22
CA GLU A 4 43.77 1.64 -44.95
C GLU A 4 43.50 0.38 -44.12
N GLU A 5 44.26 0.17 -43.05
CA GLU A 5 43.95 -0.87 -42.08
C GLU A 5 42.58 -0.59 -41.46
N PRO A 6 41.68 -1.59 -41.38
CA PRO A 6 40.38 -1.41 -40.76
C PRO A 6 40.57 -1.04 -39.28
N PRO A 7 39.78 -0.10 -38.75
CA PRO A 7 39.92 0.35 -37.37
C PRO A 7 39.78 -0.84 -36.41
N PRO A 8 40.61 -0.89 -35.34
CA PRO A 8 40.59 -1.99 -34.38
C PRO A 8 39.19 -2.13 -33.76
N PRO A 9 38.71 -3.36 -33.55
CA PRO A 9 37.37 -3.58 -33.01
C PRO A 9 37.25 -2.92 -31.63
N PRO A 10 36.09 -2.31 -31.33
CA PRO A 10 35.85 -1.64 -30.06
C PRO A 10 36.12 -2.61 -28.89
N GLY A 11 37.12 -2.29 -28.08
CA GLY A 11 37.50 -3.12 -26.94
C GLY A 11 36.34 -3.26 -25.94
N PRO A 12 36.29 -4.35 -25.14
CA PRO A 12 35.17 -4.67 -24.25
C PRO A 12 34.79 -3.54 -23.28
N ALA A 13 35.74 -2.68 -22.89
CA ALA A 13 35.51 -1.52 -22.04
C ALA A 13 34.70 -0.38 -22.72
N SER A 14 34.65 -0.33 -24.05
CA SER A 14 33.83 0.65 -24.79
C SER A 14 32.37 0.19 -24.89
N GLN A 15 32.15 -1.09 -25.16
CA GLN A 15 30.82 -1.69 -25.16
C GLN A 15 30.15 -1.57 -23.79
N LEU A 16 30.86 -1.89 -22.69
CA LEU A 16 30.33 -1.73 -21.34
C LEU A 16 29.91 -0.28 -21.04
N ARG A 17 30.68 0.70 -21.52
CA ARG A 17 30.34 2.12 -21.39
C ARG A 17 29.09 2.49 -22.17
N GLU A 18 28.90 1.96 -23.37
CA GLU A 18 27.68 2.15 -24.15
C GLU A 18 26.47 1.51 -23.48
N TRP A 19 26.61 0.31 -22.91
CA TRP A 19 25.56 -0.35 -22.15
C TRP A 19 25.16 0.44 -20.90
N VAL A 20 26.13 0.91 -20.12
CA VAL A 20 25.89 1.76 -18.94
C VAL A 20 25.23 3.06 -19.36
N ARG A 21 25.64 3.66 -20.49
CA ARG A 21 25.04 4.87 -21.03
C ARG A 21 23.59 4.63 -21.49
N ALA A 22 23.32 3.50 -22.14
CA ALA A 22 21.97 3.12 -22.56
C ALA A 22 21.05 2.89 -21.35
N LEU A 23 21.55 2.23 -20.30
CA LEU A 23 20.86 2.05 -19.02
C LEU A 23 20.59 3.38 -18.32
N ALA A 24 21.57 4.29 -18.29
CA ALA A 24 21.42 5.62 -17.72
C ALA A 24 20.35 6.44 -18.46
N LEU A 25 20.36 6.42 -19.80
CA LEU A 25 19.36 7.09 -20.64
C LEU A 25 17.96 6.48 -20.46
N TYR A 26 17.88 5.15 -20.34
CA TYR A 26 16.62 4.45 -20.07
C TYR A 26 16.07 4.81 -18.68
N GLY A 27 16.93 4.83 -17.67
CA GLY A 27 16.60 5.24 -16.31
C GLY A 27 16.14 6.69 -16.23
N GLU A 28 16.80 7.60 -16.96
CA GLU A 28 16.40 9.01 -17.04
C GLU A 28 15.03 9.18 -17.71
N ALA A 29 14.75 8.42 -18.78
CA ALA A 29 13.47 8.44 -19.46
C ALA A 29 12.32 7.92 -18.58
N ARG A 30 12.53 6.79 -17.90
CA ARG A 30 11.55 6.23 -16.95
C ARG A 30 11.38 7.08 -15.71
N GLY A 31 12.46 7.67 -15.20
CA GLY A 31 12.45 8.58 -14.06
C GLY A 31 11.66 9.86 -14.34
N ARG A 32 11.82 10.47 -15.52
CA ARG A 32 11.01 11.63 -15.93
C ARG A 32 9.52 11.32 -16.01
N LEU A 33 9.16 10.17 -16.57
CA LEU A 33 7.77 9.71 -16.66
C LEU A 33 7.16 9.51 -15.26
N LEU A 34 7.88 8.81 -14.37
CA LEU A 34 7.48 8.60 -12.98
C LEU A 34 7.36 9.92 -12.21
N GLN A 35 8.25 10.89 -12.44
CA GLN A 35 8.22 12.19 -11.77
C GLN A 35 6.98 13.02 -12.17
N ILE A 36 6.59 12.97 -13.45
CA ILE A 36 5.38 13.65 -13.92
C ILE A 36 4.14 12.97 -13.34
N GLU A 37 4.08 11.64 -13.41
CA GLU A 37 2.95 10.86 -12.92
C GLU A 37 2.79 10.97 -11.39
N THR A 38 3.88 10.95 -10.63
CA THR A 38 3.85 11.18 -9.18
C THR A 38 3.43 12.61 -8.81
N ARG A 39 3.80 13.62 -9.58
CA ARG A 39 3.37 15.01 -9.33
C ARG A 39 1.88 15.22 -9.58
N GLU A 40 1.33 14.59 -10.62
CA GLU A 40 -0.12 14.62 -10.89
C GLU A 40 -0.91 13.77 -9.91
N ALA A 41 -0.40 12.57 -9.57
CA ALA A 41 -1.02 11.66 -8.61
C ALA A 41 -0.98 12.25 -7.20
N SER A 42 0.11 12.90 -6.78
CA SER A 42 0.24 13.52 -5.47
C SER A 42 -0.70 14.72 -5.29
N GLY A 43 -0.91 15.55 -6.32
CA GLY A 43 -1.85 16.67 -6.24
C GLY A 43 -3.30 16.18 -6.05
N ARG A 44 -3.72 15.17 -6.82
CA ARG A 44 -5.06 14.57 -6.69
C ARG A 44 -5.21 13.79 -5.38
N ALA A 45 -4.19 13.03 -4.98
CA ALA A 45 -4.19 12.28 -3.72
C ALA A 45 -4.17 13.21 -2.49
N ALA A 46 -3.47 14.34 -2.55
CA ALA A 46 -3.47 15.34 -1.50
C ALA A 46 -4.84 16.00 -1.36
N GLY A 47 -5.48 16.37 -2.49
CA GLY A 47 -6.84 16.92 -2.48
C GLY A 47 -7.86 15.95 -1.87
N ILE A 48 -7.83 14.68 -2.29
CA ILE A 48 -8.71 13.63 -1.73
C ILE A 48 -8.37 13.38 -0.24
N GLY A 49 -7.09 13.39 0.13
CA GLY A 49 -6.64 13.21 1.49
C GLY A 49 -7.12 14.34 2.42
N ILE A 50 -6.99 15.60 1.99
CA ILE A 50 -7.47 16.76 2.74
C ILE A 50 -8.99 16.75 2.84
N ALA A 51 -9.70 16.53 1.72
CA ALA A 51 -11.16 16.45 1.73
C ALA A 51 -11.65 15.30 2.64
N GLY A 52 -10.98 14.15 2.59
CA GLY A 52 -11.24 13.01 3.46
C GLY A 52 -10.99 13.33 4.94
N ALA A 53 -9.89 14.01 5.26
CA ALA A 53 -9.57 14.44 6.61
C ALA A 53 -10.59 15.44 7.16
N ILE A 54 -10.96 16.45 6.37
CA ILE A 54 -11.98 17.43 6.73
C ILE A 54 -13.35 16.75 6.92
N GLY A 55 -13.73 15.88 5.98
CA GLY A 55 -14.98 15.13 6.07
C GLY A 55 -15.03 14.24 7.32
N LEU A 56 -13.94 13.53 7.61
CA LEU A 56 -13.82 12.72 8.82
C LEU A 56 -13.90 13.58 10.09
N ALA A 57 -13.20 14.72 10.13
CA ALA A 57 -13.27 15.65 11.24
C ALA A 57 -14.69 16.19 11.46
N ALA A 58 -15.39 16.57 10.37
CA ALA A 58 -16.77 17.03 10.43
C ALA A 58 -17.72 15.94 10.96
N VAL A 59 -17.56 14.69 10.51
CA VAL A 59 -18.35 13.55 11.00
C VAL A 59 -18.08 13.30 12.49
N VAL A 60 -16.83 13.34 12.93
CA VAL A 60 -16.47 13.17 14.35
C VAL A 60 -17.08 14.29 15.20
N ILE A 61 -16.94 15.55 14.78
CA ILE A 61 -17.53 16.70 15.50
C ILE A 61 -19.05 16.57 15.56
N ALA A 62 -19.70 16.25 14.43
CA ALA A 62 -21.14 16.05 14.38
C ALA A 62 -21.58 14.91 15.32
N TRP A 63 -20.84 13.80 15.37
CA TRP A 63 -21.10 12.69 16.28
C TRP A 63 -20.97 13.09 17.75
N LEU A 64 -19.89 13.80 18.11
CA LEU A 64 -19.64 14.28 19.47
C LEU A 64 -20.73 15.23 19.97
N LEU A 65 -21.37 15.97 19.07
CA LEU A 65 -22.51 16.84 19.40
C LEU A 65 -23.85 16.08 19.40
N ALA A 66 -24.06 15.21 18.41
CA ALA A 66 -25.31 14.50 18.23
C ALA A 66 -25.55 13.42 19.30
N ALA A 67 -24.52 12.66 19.69
CA ALA A 67 -24.64 11.59 20.67
C ALA A 67 -25.19 12.06 22.04
N PRO A 68 -24.60 13.08 22.71
CA PRO A 68 -25.14 13.57 23.97
C PRO A 68 -26.51 14.26 23.81
N ALA A 69 -26.74 14.97 22.70
CA ALA A 69 -28.04 15.57 22.41
C ALA A 69 -29.14 14.49 22.27
N LEU A 70 -28.85 13.38 21.60
CA LEU A 70 -29.77 12.26 21.44
C LEU A 70 -30.05 11.58 22.78
N VAL A 71 -29.02 11.35 23.59
CA VAL A 71 -29.16 10.81 24.95
C VAL A 71 -30.06 11.71 25.80
N TRP A 72 -29.90 13.03 25.71
CA TRP A 72 -30.74 13.99 26.42
C TRP A 72 -32.20 13.98 25.94
N ILE A 73 -32.44 13.95 24.63
CA ILE A 73 -33.81 13.90 24.09
C ILE A 73 -34.51 12.60 24.54
N ILE A 74 -33.81 11.48 24.47
CA ILE A 74 -34.35 10.17 24.87
C ILE A 74 -34.63 10.15 26.39
N SER A 75 -33.73 10.70 27.21
CA SER A 75 -33.94 10.75 28.67
C SER A 75 -35.19 11.54 29.03
N GLN A 76 -35.43 12.68 28.37
CA GLN A 76 -36.62 13.49 28.56
C GLN A 76 -37.90 12.80 28.10
N ARG A 77 -37.86 12.04 27.00
CA ARG A 77 -39.03 11.33 26.46
C ARG A 77 -39.42 10.10 27.28
N ILE A 78 -38.45 9.38 27.83
CA ILE A 78 -38.67 8.13 28.59
C ILE A 78 -38.82 8.42 30.09
N GLY A 79 -38.49 9.64 30.54
CA GLY A 79 -38.49 10.00 31.96
C GLY A 79 -37.39 9.30 32.76
N TRP A 80 -36.41 8.69 32.08
CA TRP A 80 -35.28 8.03 32.71
C TRP A 80 -34.15 9.01 32.99
N HIS A 81 -33.40 8.77 34.07
CA HIS A 81 -32.19 9.54 34.34
C HIS A 81 -31.18 9.38 33.19
N TRP A 82 -30.59 10.50 32.76
CA TRP A 82 -29.70 10.56 31.58
C TRP A 82 -28.55 9.53 31.63
N SER A 83 -28.05 9.22 32.82
CA SER A 83 -26.97 8.24 33.03
C SER A 83 -27.35 6.83 32.59
N ARG A 84 -28.61 6.41 32.79
CA ARG A 84 -29.08 5.08 32.36
C ARG A 84 -29.16 4.99 30.84
N VAL A 85 -29.68 6.03 30.20
CA VAL A 85 -29.75 6.13 28.74
C VAL A 85 -28.33 6.13 28.14
N ALA A 86 -27.41 6.93 28.70
CA ALA A 86 -26.02 6.95 28.27
C ALA A 86 -25.35 5.57 28.41
N LEU A 87 -25.57 4.86 29.52
CA LEU A 87 -24.98 3.55 29.77
C LEU A 87 -25.50 2.48 28.80
N THR A 88 -26.81 2.47 28.54
CA THR A 88 -27.40 1.55 27.53
C THR A 88 -26.89 1.86 26.12
N GLY A 89 -26.78 3.15 25.77
CA GLY A 89 -26.19 3.60 24.52
C GLY A 89 -24.74 3.12 24.39
N ALA A 90 -23.91 3.35 25.41
CA ALA A 90 -22.52 2.89 25.43
C ALA A 90 -22.41 1.36 25.30
N GLY A 91 -23.25 0.60 26.01
CA GLY A 91 -23.31 -0.84 25.91
C GLY A 91 -23.65 -1.32 24.49
N LEU A 92 -24.63 -0.69 23.83
CA LEU A 92 -25.00 -1.01 22.46
C LEU A 92 -23.85 -0.71 21.47
N HIS A 93 -23.17 0.43 21.62
CA HIS A 93 -22.02 0.79 20.78
C HIS A 93 -20.86 -0.20 20.96
N LEU A 94 -20.59 -0.63 22.18
CA LEU A 94 -19.57 -1.65 22.46
C LEU A 94 -19.92 -3.00 21.83
N LEU A 95 -21.19 -3.41 21.91
CA LEU A 95 -21.64 -4.68 21.32
C LEU A 95 -21.51 -4.66 19.79
N ILE A 96 -21.95 -3.58 19.15
CA ILE A 96 -21.84 -3.40 17.69
C ILE A 96 -20.36 -3.34 17.28
N GLY A 97 -19.55 -2.55 18.00
CA GLY A 97 -18.11 -2.43 17.75
C GLY A 97 -17.40 -3.78 17.89
N LEU A 98 -17.74 -4.55 18.92
CA LEU A 98 -17.21 -5.89 19.12
C LEU A 98 -17.59 -6.81 17.96
N LEU A 99 -18.86 -6.82 17.54
CA LEU A 99 -19.31 -7.62 16.40
C LEU A 99 -18.55 -7.25 15.12
N PHE A 100 -18.38 -5.95 14.84
CA PHE A 100 -17.58 -5.48 13.71
C PHE A 100 -16.12 -5.92 13.80
N LEU A 101 -15.51 -5.84 14.98
CA LEU A 101 -14.14 -6.33 15.21
C LEU A 101 -14.02 -7.84 14.99
N LEU A 102 -15.01 -8.63 15.41
CA LEU A 102 -15.06 -10.07 15.14
C LEU A 102 -15.16 -10.35 13.64
N ILE A 103 -16.07 -9.67 12.94
CA ILE A 103 -16.23 -9.79 11.49
C ILE A 103 -14.94 -9.37 10.78
N ALA A 104 -14.35 -8.24 11.17
CA ALA A 104 -13.09 -7.75 10.62
C ALA A 104 -11.95 -8.74 10.87
N LYS A 105 -11.85 -9.32 12.08
CA LYS A 105 -10.86 -10.36 12.41
C LYS A 105 -11.03 -11.61 11.55
N ILE A 106 -12.28 -12.07 11.34
CA ILE A 106 -12.59 -13.20 10.47
C ILE A 106 -12.25 -12.87 9.01
N ARG A 107 -12.64 -11.68 8.54
CA ARG A 107 -12.37 -11.20 7.19
C ARG A 107 -10.88 -11.06 6.94
N LEU A 108 -10.13 -10.49 7.88
CA LEU A 108 -8.68 -10.28 7.81
C LEU A 108 -7.93 -11.61 7.82
N ARG A 109 -8.35 -12.59 8.64
CA ARG A 109 -7.82 -13.96 8.56
C ARG A 109 -8.07 -14.63 7.21
N ARG A 110 -9.18 -14.27 6.55
CA ARG A 110 -9.58 -14.80 5.24
C ARG A 110 -8.91 -14.05 4.09
N TRP A 111 -8.47 -12.82 4.32
CA TRP A 111 -7.69 -12.03 3.38
C TRP A 111 -6.22 -12.42 3.52
N ARG A 112 -5.81 -13.44 2.77
CA ARG A 112 -4.40 -13.77 2.55
C ARG A 112 -3.98 -13.33 1.14
N PRO A 113 -3.94 -12.00 0.84
CA PRO A 113 -3.70 -11.51 -0.52
C PRO A 113 -2.29 -11.83 -1.04
N PHE A 114 -1.36 -12.18 -0.15
CA PHE A 114 0.03 -12.47 -0.49
C PHE A 114 0.35 -13.96 -0.54
N GLU A 115 -0.61 -14.88 -0.42
CA GLU A 115 -0.30 -16.31 -0.44
C GLU A 115 0.34 -16.75 -1.75
N ALA A 116 -0.28 -16.34 -2.87
CA ALA A 116 0.19 -16.71 -4.19
C ALA A 116 1.60 -16.16 -4.43
N SER A 117 1.81 -14.88 -4.11
CA SER A 117 3.12 -14.23 -4.25
C SER A 117 4.19 -14.80 -3.31
N LEU A 118 3.80 -15.22 -2.09
CA LEU A 118 4.72 -15.85 -1.14
C LEU A 118 5.06 -17.29 -1.53
N ASP A 119 4.12 -18.02 -2.13
CA ASP A 119 4.38 -19.35 -2.69
C ASP A 119 5.28 -19.28 -3.92
N GLU A 120 5.11 -18.27 -4.77
CA GLU A 120 6.01 -17.99 -5.90
C GLU A 120 7.43 -17.69 -5.41
N LEU A 121 7.57 -16.83 -4.39
CA LEU A 121 8.86 -16.52 -3.75
C LEU A 121 9.52 -17.77 -3.11
N ARG A 122 8.73 -18.66 -2.52
CA ARG A 122 9.24 -19.91 -1.96
C ARG A 122 9.76 -20.84 -3.05
N ARG A 123 9.00 -20.98 -4.14
CA ARG A 123 9.38 -21.83 -5.28
C ARG A 123 10.66 -21.32 -5.97
N ASP A 124 10.84 -20.00 -6.07
CA ASP A 124 12.07 -19.40 -6.59
C ASP A 124 13.28 -19.65 -5.67
N ARG A 125 13.10 -19.48 -4.36
CA ARG A 125 14.16 -19.77 -3.37
C ARG A 125 14.59 -21.24 -3.43
N ASP A 126 13.64 -22.16 -3.53
CA ASP A 126 13.90 -23.60 -3.56
C ASP A 126 14.65 -23.99 -4.87
N SER A 127 14.36 -23.32 -5.98
CA SER A 127 15.09 -23.48 -7.26
C SER A 127 16.54 -22.98 -7.18
N LEU A 128 16.76 -21.85 -6.51
CA LEU A 128 18.11 -21.30 -6.30
C LEU A 128 18.97 -22.18 -5.40
N THR A 129 18.37 -22.80 -4.37
CA THR A 129 19.06 -23.72 -3.45
C THR A 129 19.39 -25.06 -4.11
N GLN A 130 18.55 -25.57 -5.02
CA GLN A 130 18.89 -26.76 -5.83
C GLN A 130 20.04 -26.49 -6.79
N THR A 131 20.07 -25.31 -7.43
CA THR A 131 21.14 -24.96 -8.38
C THR A 131 22.49 -24.75 -7.68
N THR A 132 22.51 -24.26 -6.44
CA THR A 132 23.74 -24.10 -5.65
C THR A 132 24.22 -25.37 -4.94
N SER A 133 23.35 -26.38 -4.77
CA SER A 133 23.72 -27.69 -4.19
C SER A 133 24.14 -28.73 -5.22
N HIS A 134 24.05 -28.41 -6.52
CA HIS A 134 24.61 -29.22 -7.61
C HIS A 134 25.89 -28.60 -8.25
N PRO A 135 26.97 -28.29 -7.51
CA PRO A 135 28.29 -28.15 -8.10
C PRO A 135 28.90 -29.54 -8.21
N THR A 136 28.47 -30.33 -9.18
CA THR A 136 29.15 -31.58 -9.51
C THR A 136 29.03 -31.82 -11.01
N ASP A 137 30.17 -31.56 -11.63
CA ASP A 137 30.74 -32.29 -12.76
C ASP A 137 29.94 -32.33 -14.05
N ALA A 138 30.44 -31.59 -15.03
CA ALA A 138 30.96 -32.16 -16.29
C ALA A 138 31.30 -31.01 -17.26
N PRO A 139 31.97 -31.30 -18.38
CA PRO A 139 33.20 -32.06 -18.59
C PRO A 139 34.32 -31.20 -19.22
#